data_AF-A0A0D6EVA8-F1
#
_entry.id   AF-A0A0D6EVA8-F1
#
_cell.length_a   1.000
_cell.length_b   1.000
_cell.length_c   1.000
_cell.angle_alpha   90.00
_cell.angle_beta   90.00
_cell.angle_gamma   90.00
#
_symmetry.space_group_name_H-M   'P 1'
#
loop_
_entity.id
_entity.type
_entity.pdbx_description
1 polymer ?
#
loop_
_entity_poly.entity_id
_entity_poly.type
_entity_poly.pdbx_seq_one_letter_code
_entity_poly.pdbx_strand_id
1 'polypeptide(L)'
;MRELEGELSEFKASKKLMKEIDEAYSKDLLEKCFSGLEHKKHFSQKSADLMIELWFDLSGFQKYIQKNYSDDWVAIQDVIHLNLSEELMNAHYDIHN
;
A
#
# COMPACT_ATOMS: atom_id res chain seq x y z
N MET A 1 -1.70 -22.92 6.97
CA MET A 1 -1.25 -22.53 5.61
C MET A 1 -2.29 -22.85 4.53
N ARG A 2 -2.89 -24.06 4.50
CA ARG A 2 -3.91 -24.42 3.48
C ARG A 2 -5.27 -23.72 3.60
N GLU A 3 -5.66 -23.26 4.79
CA GLU A 3 -6.93 -22.53 4.99
C GLU A 3 -6.84 -21.09 4.45
N LEU A 4 -5.68 -20.43 4.61
CA LEU A 4 -5.40 -19.10 4.09
C LEU A 4 -5.44 -19.06 2.55
N GLU A 5 -4.90 -20.10 1.90
CA GLU A 5 -4.93 -20.25 0.43
C GLU A 5 -6.37 -20.46 -0.09
N GLY A 6 -7.23 -21.09 0.71
CA GLY A 6 -8.65 -21.27 0.39
C GLY A 6 -9.42 -19.96 0.41
N GLU A 7 -9.26 -19.17 1.47
CA GLU A 7 -9.91 -17.86 1.63
C GLU A 7 -9.44 -16.85 0.55
N LEU A 8 -8.15 -16.87 0.18
CA LEU A 8 -7.61 -16.04 -0.91
C LEU A 8 -8.09 -16.46 -2.31
N SER A 9 -8.53 -17.70 -2.49
CA SER A 9 -9.03 -18.22 -3.78
C SER A 9 -10.46 -17.76 -4.11
N GLU A 10 -11.23 -17.34 -3.10
CA GLU A 10 -12.60 -16.81 -3.26
C GLU A 10 -12.60 -15.34 -3.72
N PHE A 11 -11.51 -14.61 -3.47
CA PHE A 11 -11.28 -13.26 -4.01
C PHE A 11 -10.90 -13.30 -5.50
N LYS A 12 -11.85 -13.65 -6.37
CA LYS A 12 -11.70 -13.65 -7.84
C LYS A 12 -11.41 -12.28 -8.48
N ALA A 13 -11.18 -11.22 -7.71
CA ALA A 13 -10.47 -10.00 -8.11
C ALA A 13 -8.96 -10.24 -8.44
N SER A 14 -8.59 -11.48 -8.80
CA SER A 14 -7.54 -12.30 -8.16
C SER A 14 -6.10 -12.20 -8.67
N LYS A 15 -5.77 -11.39 -9.66
CA LYS A 15 -4.39 -11.22 -10.14
C LYS A 15 -4.20 -9.88 -10.81
N LYS A 16 -5.25 -9.43 -11.50
CA LYS A 16 -5.32 -8.12 -12.13
C LYS A 16 -5.23 -6.99 -11.09
N LEU A 17 -5.99 -7.08 -9.99
CA LEU A 17 -5.90 -6.10 -8.91
C LEU A 17 -4.51 -6.08 -8.27
N MET A 18 -3.95 -7.26 -7.97
CA MET A 18 -2.58 -7.36 -7.43
C MET A 18 -1.54 -6.76 -8.39
N LYS A 19 -1.64 -7.05 -9.69
CA LYS A 19 -0.78 -6.46 -10.72
C LYS A 19 -0.97 -4.95 -10.85
N GLU A 20 -2.19 -4.44 -10.71
CA GLU A 20 -2.49 -3.01 -10.76
C GLU A 20 -2.01 -2.29 -9.50
N ILE A 21 -2.06 -2.95 -8.33
CA ILE A 21 -1.43 -2.51 -7.09
C ILE A 21 0.09 -2.48 -7.26
N ASP A 22 0.71 -3.55 -7.76
CA ASP A 22 2.16 -3.63 -8.05
C ASP A 22 2.61 -2.56 -9.06
N GLU A 23 1.83 -2.32 -10.11
CA GLU A 23 2.09 -1.26 -11.08
C GLU A 23 1.95 0.14 -10.45
N ALA A 24 0.98 0.34 -9.54
CA ALA A 24 0.84 1.57 -8.79
C ALA A 24 2.00 1.79 -7.80
N TYR A 25 2.55 0.71 -7.23
CA TYR A 25 3.78 0.75 -6.42
C TYR A 25 5.01 1.08 -7.25
N SER A 26 5.09 0.59 -8.49
CA SER A 26 6.21 0.87 -9.40
C SER A 26 6.26 2.31 -9.97
N LYS A 27 5.29 3.17 -9.62
CA LYS A 27 5.30 4.57 -10.07
C LYS A 27 6.27 5.40 -9.25
N ASP A 28 6.98 6.30 -9.92
CA ASP A 28 7.80 7.43 -9.42
C ASP A 28 7.34 8.08 -8.10
N LEU A 29 6.03 8.03 -7.80
CA LEU A 29 5.45 8.64 -6.61
C LEU A 29 5.76 7.85 -5.33
N LEU A 30 5.73 6.52 -5.39
CA LEU A 30 6.06 5.68 -4.23
C LEU A 30 7.57 5.78 -3.94
N GLU A 31 8.40 5.72 -4.98
CA GLU A 31 9.85 5.96 -4.84
C GLU A 31 10.16 7.31 -4.20
N LYS A 32 9.43 8.38 -4.53
CA LYS A 32 9.55 9.69 -3.87
C LYS A 32 9.10 9.69 -2.41
N CYS A 33 8.10 8.87 -2.06
CA CYS A 33 7.73 8.67 -0.67
C CYS A 33 8.86 7.99 0.11
N PHE A 34 9.44 6.91 -0.44
CA PHE A 34 10.56 6.20 0.19
C PHE A 34 11.85 7.04 0.25
N SER A 35 12.17 7.83 -0.78
CA SER A 35 13.35 8.70 -0.77
C SER A 35 13.29 9.75 0.33
N GLY A 36 12.09 10.24 0.68
CA GLY A 36 11.90 11.18 1.79
C GLY A 36 12.27 10.61 3.18
N LEU A 37 12.33 9.29 3.33
CA LEU A 37 12.67 8.63 4.60
C LEU A 37 14.14 8.85 5.00
N GLU A 38 15.03 9.03 4.03
CA GLU A 38 16.46 9.27 4.28
C GLU A 38 16.70 10.58 5.06
N HIS A 39 15.83 11.56 4.87
CA HIS A 39 15.90 12.86 5.53
C HIS A 39 15.13 12.92 6.86
N LYS A 40 14.37 11.87 7.20
CA LYS A 40 13.59 11.79 8.43
C LYS A 40 14.39 11.06 9.51
N LYS A 41 14.89 11.79 10.51
CA LYS A 41 15.57 11.18 11.67
C LYS A 41 14.63 10.36 12.56
N HIS A 42 13.36 10.74 12.62
CA HIS A 42 12.33 10.03 13.36
C HIS A 42 11.15 9.75 12.43
N PHE A 43 10.75 8.49 12.39
CA PHE A 43 9.61 8.01 11.64
C PHE A 43 8.70 7.23 12.56
N SER A 44 7.39 7.39 12.35
CA SER A 44 6.36 6.83 13.22
C SER A 44 5.27 6.23 12.36
N GLN A 45 4.50 5.33 12.96
CA GLN A 45 3.31 4.75 12.34
C GLN A 45 2.40 5.83 11.73
N LYS A 46 2.10 6.88 12.49
CA LYS A 46 1.31 8.03 12.02
C LYS A 46 1.92 8.72 10.79
N SER A 47 3.25 8.77 10.68
CA SER A 47 3.91 9.34 9.50
C SER A 47 3.77 8.44 8.28
N ALA A 48 3.83 7.12 8.46
CA ALA A 48 3.55 6.15 7.41
C ALA A 48 2.11 6.27 6.92
N ASP A 49 1.14 6.28 7.85
CA ASP A 49 -0.29 6.43 7.53
C ASP A 49 -0.55 7.69 6.66
N LEU A 50 0.00 8.84 7.06
CA LEU A 50 -0.14 10.10 6.31
C LEU A 50 0.49 10.05 4.91
N MET A 51 1.61 9.34 4.75
CA MET A 51 2.26 9.18 3.44
C MET A 51 1.45 8.28 2.51
N ILE A 52 0.82 7.24 3.07
CA ILE A 52 -0.06 6.33 2.35
C ILE A 52 -1.33 7.06 1.89
N GLU A 53 -1.96 7.82 2.79
CA GLU A 53 -3.12 8.67 2.46
C GLU A 53 -2.79 9.65 1.33
N LEU A 54 -1.66 10.35 1.43
CA LEU A 54 -1.23 11.29 0.39
C LEU A 54 -0.97 10.59 -0.96
N TRP A 55 -0.40 9.39 -0.94
CA TRP A 55 -0.21 8.60 -2.14
C TRP A 55 -1.54 8.17 -2.76
N PHE A 56 -2.52 7.74 -1.97
CA PHE A 56 -3.86 7.42 -2.45
C PHE A 56 -4.54 8.61 -3.13
N ASP A 57 -4.44 9.80 -2.53
CA ASP A 57 -5.01 11.04 -3.06
C ASP A 57 -4.35 11.46 -4.38
N LEU A 58 -3.01 11.46 -4.42
CA LEU A 58 -2.25 11.90 -5.59
C LEU A 58 -2.32 10.92 -6.76
N SER A 59 -2.36 9.63 -6.50
CA SER A 59 -2.47 8.59 -7.53
C SER A 59 -3.90 8.46 -8.09
N GLY A 60 -4.91 8.95 -7.37
CA GLY A 60 -6.31 8.69 -7.65
C GLY A 60 -6.71 7.23 -7.42
N PHE A 61 -5.85 6.44 -6.79
CA PHE A 61 -6.01 4.99 -6.67
C PHE A 61 -7.19 4.62 -5.77
N GLN A 62 -7.46 5.41 -4.72
CA GLN A 62 -8.63 5.21 -3.88
C GLN A 62 -9.93 5.31 -4.69
N LYS A 63 -10.06 6.34 -5.55
CA LYS A 63 -11.22 6.52 -6.43
C LYS A 63 -11.34 5.39 -7.45
N TYR A 64 -10.20 4.89 -7.95
CA TYR A 64 -10.17 3.75 -8.86
C TYR A 64 -10.68 2.48 -8.18
N ILE A 65 -10.19 2.16 -6.97
CA ILE A 65 -10.61 0.97 -6.22
C ILE A 65 -12.11 1.08 -5.90
N GLN A 66 -12.56 2.22 -5.36
CA GLN A 66 -13.98 2.46 -5.07
C GLN A 66 -14.89 2.27 -6.28
N LYS A 67 -14.44 2.69 -7.47
CA LYS A 67 -15.22 2.58 -8.70
C LYS A 67 -15.28 1.15 -9.25
N ASN A 68 -14.18 0.41 -9.19
CA ASN A 68 -14.05 -0.89 -9.86
C ASN A 68 -14.26 -2.09 -8.93
N TYR A 69 -14.16 -1.89 -7.62
CA TYR A 69 -14.26 -2.89 -6.56
C TYR A 69 -15.16 -2.38 -5.43
N SER A 70 -16.36 -1.90 -5.78
CA SER A 70 -17.26 -1.20 -4.84
C SER A 70 -17.66 -1.99 -3.61
N ASP A 71 -17.62 -3.33 -3.69
CA ASP A 71 -18.05 -4.19 -2.59
C ASP A 71 -16.87 -4.52 -1.65
N ASP A 72 -15.63 -4.45 -2.17
CA ASP A 72 -14.41 -4.85 -1.47
C ASP A 72 -13.44 -3.69 -1.21
N TRP A 73 -13.77 -2.46 -1.63
CA TRP A 73 -12.81 -1.36 -1.67
C TRP A 73 -12.19 -1.03 -0.31
N VAL A 74 -12.96 -1.15 0.77
CA VAL A 74 -12.47 -0.94 2.14
C VAL A 74 -11.44 -1.99 2.50
N ALA A 75 -11.75 -3.27 2.27
CA ALA A 75 -10.82 -4.37 2.55
C ALA A 75 -9.53 -4.27 1.72
N ILE A 76 -9.64 -3.87 0.45
CA ILE A 76 -8.49 -3.63 -0.42
C ILE A 76 -7.64 -2.48 0.12
N GLN A 77 -8.27 -1.38 0.53
CA GLN A 77 -7.57 -0.23 1.11
C GLN A 77 -6.86 -0.60 2.41
N ASP A 78 -7.50 -1.37 3.29
CA ASP A 78 -6.93 -1.82 4.56
C ASP A 78 -5.69 -2.71 4.34
N VAL A 79 -5.76 -3.64 3.39
CA VAL A 79 -4.62 -4.52 3.05
C VAL A 79 -3.45 -3.70 2.50
N ILE A 80 -3.71 -2.75 1.59
CA ILE A 80 -2.65 -1.86 1.05
C ILE A 80 -2.02 -1.06 2.19
N HIS A 81 -2.85 -0.47 3.04
CA HIS A 81 -2.39 0.39 4.13
C HIS A 81 -1.53 -0.37 5.14
N LEU A 82 -1.92 -1.60 5.51
CA LEU A 82 -1.14 -2.44 6.40
C LEU A 82 0.24 -2.76 5.82
N ASN A 83 0.29 -3.27 4.58
CA ASN A 83 1.54 -3.68 3.95
C ASN A 83 2.49 -2.48 3.73
N LEU A 84 1.99 -1.38 3.15
CA LEU A 84 2.82 -0.20 2.92
C LEU A 84 3.35 0.40 4.22
N SER A 85 2.55 0.38 5.28
CA SER A 85 3.00 0.94 6.54
C SER A 85 4.15 0.14 7.13
N GLU A 86 4.07 -1.20 7.09
CA GLU A 86 5.18 -2.05 7.53
C GLU A 86 6.42 -1.83 6.66
N GLU A 87 6.27 -1.75 5.34
CA GLU A 87 7.37 -1.49 4.42
C GLU A 87 8.04 -0.14 4.67
N LEU A 88 7.28 0.94 4.87
CA LEU A 88 7.81 2.27 5.16
C LEU A 88 8.55 2.30 6.51
N MET A 89 8.03 1.61 7.53
CA MET A 89 8.66 1.52 8.83
C MET A 89 9.97 0.71 8.78
N ASN A 90 9.97 -0.41 8.06
CA ASN A 90 11.16 -1.24 7.86
C ASN A 90 12.22 -0.53 7.03
N ALA A 91 11.83 0.12 5.92
CA ALA A 91 12.76 0.88 5.10
C ALA A 91 13.39 2.04 5.88
N HIS A 92 12.62 2.73 6.72
CA HIS A 92 13.18 3.74 7.62
C HIS A 92 14.19 3.14 8.60
N TYR A 93 13.84 2.00 9.22
CA TYR A 93 14.76 1.30 10.12
C TYR A 93 16.09 0.95 9.43
N ASP A 94 16.03 0.38 8.23
CA ASP A 94 17.20 -0.06 7.44
C ASP A 94 18.06 1.11 6.94
N ILE A 95 17.47 2.30 6.71
CA ILE A 95 18.24 3.48 6.31
C ILE A 95 19.04 4.04 7.49
N HIS A 96 18.52 3.93 8.71
CA HIS A 96 19.09 4.57 9.90
C HIS A 96 19.77 3.59 10.88
N ASN A 97 19.86 2.29 10.56
CA ASN A 97 20.57 1.26 11.34
C ASN A 97 21.35 0.29 10.44
#